data_AF-A0A3R8SAH8-F1
#
_entry.id   AF-A0A3R8SAH8-F1
#
_cell.length_a   1.000
_cell.length_b   1.000
_cell.length_c   1.000
_cell.angle_alpha   90.00
_cell.angle_beta   90.00
_cell.angle_gamma   90.00
#
_symmetry.space_group_name_H-M   'P 1'
#
loop_
_entity.id
_entity.type
_entity.pdbx_description
1 polymer ?
#
loop_
_entity_poly.entity_id
_entity_poly.type
_entity_poly.pdbx_seq_one_letter_code
_entity_poly.pdbx_strand_id
1 'polypeptide(L)' 'MSEEKVNAKAEELVGGAKNLVGKATGNKEVEAEGKVEQLAGKAKAAIADAKDAVKGAVEGLKK' A
#
# COMPACT_ATOMS: atom_id res chain seq x y z
N MET A 1 26.38 -5.06 -38.39
CA MET A 1 24.96 -5.33 -38.06
C MET A 1 24.79 -6.62 -37.26
N SER A 2 25.81 -7.00 -36.52
CA SER A 2 25.93 -8.21 -35.72
C SER A 2 26.30 -7.73 -34.31
N GLU A 3 25.91 -8.47 -33.28
CA GLU A 3 26.15 -8.14 -31.85
C GLU A 3 25.30 -7.00 -31.27
N GLU A 4 25.26 -5.80 -31.86
CA GLU A 4 24.57 -4.66 -31.23
C GLU A 4 23.03 -4.81 -31.18
N LYS A 5 22.41 -5.37 -32.23
CA LYS A 5 20.95 -5.63 -32.26
C LYS A 5 20.53 -6.82 -31.40
N VAL A 6 21.43 -7.77 -31.13
CA VAL A 6 21.14 -8.93 -30.27
C VAL A 6 21.25 -8.52 -28.81
N ASN A 7 22.22 -7.66 -28.48
CA ASN A 7 22.38 -7.12 -27.13
C ASN A 7 21.17 -6.26 -26.73
N ALA A 8 20.69 -5.39 -27.64
CA ALA A 8 19.49 -4.58 -27.39
C ALA A 8 18.24 -5.44 -27.10
N LYS A 9 18.01 -6.52 -27.87
CA LYS A 9 16.88 -7.43 -27.62
C LYS A 9 17.04 -8.26 -26.36
N ALA A 10 18.26 -8.65 -26.00
CA ALA A 10 18.55 -9.38 -24.78
C ALA A 10 18.35 -8.49 -23.55
N GLU A 11 18.78 -7.23 -23.60
CA GLU A 11 18.52 -6.24 -22.55
C GLU A 11 17.04 -5.90 -22.40
N GLU A 12 16.27 -5.83 -23.49
CA GLU A 12 14.82 -5.66 -23.41
C GLU A 12 14.10 -6.87 -22.78
N LEU A 13 14.54 -8.09 -23.08
CA LEU A 13 13.99 -9.31 -22.48
C LEU A 13 14.37 -9.46 -21.01
N VAL A 14 15.63 -9.22 -20.67
CA VAL A 14 16.13 -9.24 -19.29
C VAL A 14 15.52 -8.10 -18.47
N GLY A 15 15.37 -6.92 -19.06
CA GLY A 15 14.70 -5.75 -18.49
C GLY A 15 13.21 -6.01 -18.26
N GLY A 16 12.52 -6.62 -19.23
CA GLY A 16 11.14 -7.06 -19.10
C GLY A 16 10.95 -8.11 -18.00
N ALA A 17 11.86 -9.09 -17.91
CA ALA A 17 11.86 -10.10 -16.87
C ALA A 17 12.17 -9.51 -15.48
N LYS A 18 13.16 -8.61 -15.35
CA LYS A 18 13.45 -7.86 -14.11
C LYS A 18 12.31 -6.94 -13.70
N ASN A 19 11.58 -6.35 -14.65
CA ASN A 19 10.42 -5.51 -14.37
C ASN A 19 9.22 -6.34 -13.91
N LEU A 20 9.01 -7.52 -14.50
CA LEU A 20 7.99 -8.48 -14.05
C LEU A 20 8.33 -9.06 -12.68
N VAL A 21 9.57 -9.51 -12.48
CA VAL A 21 10.04 -10.00 -11.18
C VAL A 21 10.05 -8.86 -10.17
N GLY A 22 10.46 -7.65 -10.52
CA GLY A 22 10.41 -6.47 -9.65
C GLY A 22 8.99 -6.11 -9.23
N LYS A 23 8.02 -6.13 -10.15
CA LYS A 23 6.60 -5.95 -9.82
C LYS A 23 6.02 -7.10 -9.01
N ALA A 24 6.47 -8.33 -9.25
CA ALA A 24 6.00 -9.51 -8.52
C ALA A 24 6.67 -9.68 -7.13
N THR A 25 7.90 -9.17 -6.97
CA THR A 25 8.73 -9.34 -5.77
C THR A 25 8.67 -8.10 -4.87
N GLY A 26 8.44 -6.92 -5.44
CA GLY A 26 8.59 -5.62 -4.77
C GLY A 26 7.31 -4.83 -4.54
N ASN A 27 6.20 -5.48 -4.21
CA ASN A 27 5.07 -4.76 -3.61
C ASN A 27 4.21 -5.59 -2.64
N LYS A 28 4.66 -6.78 -2.21
CA LYS A 28 3.90 -7.55 -1.22
C LYS A 28 4.04 -6.98 0.19
N GLU A 29 5.23 -6.56 0.59
CA GLU A 29 5.46 -5.95 1.90
C GLU A 29 4.82 -4.56 1.98
N VAL A 30 5.05 -3.68 1.00
CA VAL A 30 4.46 -2.33 0.99
C VAL A 30 2.94 -2.35 0.82
N GLU A 31 2.36 -3.24 -0.01
CA GLU A 31 0.88 -3.38 -0.07
C GLU A 31 0.30 -4.02 1.18
N ALA A 32 1.01 -4.96 1.83
CA ALA A 32 0.55 -5.58 3.06
C ALA A 32 0.60 -4.60 4.24
N GLU A 33 1.72 -3.90 4.42
CA GLU A 33 1.87 -2.85 5.42
C GLU A 33 0.85 -1.73 5.17
N GLY A 34 0.69 -1.28 3.92
CA GLY A 34 -0.32 -0.29 3.56
C GLY A 34 -1.76 -0.74 3.86
N LYS A 35 -2.11 -2.01 3.57
CA LYS A 35 -3.44 -2.54 3.89
C LYS A 35 -3.66 -2.67 5.39
N VAL A 36 -2.68 -3.17 6.14
CA VAL A 36 -2.77 -3.31 7.60
C VAL A 36 -2.86 -1.93 8.26
N GLU A 37 -2.07 -0.96 7.81
CA GLU A 37 -2.08 0.41 8.31
C GLU A 37 -3.39 1.13 7.96
N GLN A 38 -3.94 0.93 6.76
CA GLN A 38 -5.27 1.43 6.42
C GLN A 38 -6.37 0.79 7.28
N LEU A 39 -6.29 -0.51 7.56
CA LEU A 39 -7.28 -1.21 8.38
C LEU A 39 -7.21 -0.74 9.84
N ALA A 40 -6.00 -0.61 10.39
CA ALA A 40 -5.75 -0.08 11.71
C ALA A 40 -6.19 1.39 11.82
N GLY A 41 -5.92 2.20 10.79
CA GLY A 41 -6.36 3.60 10.70
C GLY A 41 -7.89 3.73 10.71
N LYS A 42 -8.59 2.92 9.91
CA LYS A 42 -10.07 2.88 9.90
C LYS A 42 -10.65 2.43 11.24
N ALA A 43 -10.05 1.43 11.88
CA ALA A 43 -10.48 0.97 13.20
C ALA A 43 -10.28 2.06 14.28
N LYS A 44 -9.13 2.75 14.27
CA LYS A 44 -8.86 3.87 15.17
C LYS A 44 -9.83 5.03 14.96
N ALA A 45 -10.12 5.38 13.71
CA ALA A 45 -11.10 6.41 13.38
C ALA A 45 -12.49 6.05 13.93
N ALA A 46 -12.99 4.85 13.65
CA ALA A 46 -14.30 4.41 14.14
C ALA A 46 -14.40 4.40 15.68
N ILE A 47 -13.33 4.01 16.38
CA ILE A 47 -13.28 4.07 17.85
C ILE A 47 -13.24 5.52 18.35
N ALA A 48 -12.51 6.40 17.66
CA ALA A 48 -12.45 7.81 18.01
C ALA A 48 -13.81 8.49 17.82
N ASP A 49 -14.48 8.30 16.68
CA ASP A 49 -15.82 8.81 16.42
C ASP A 49 -16.84 8.31 17.47
N ALA A 50 -16.78 7.02 17.83
CA ALA A 50 -17.66 6.47 18.87
C ALA A 50 -17.38 7.06 20.25
N LYS A 51 -16.11 7.25 20.63
CA LYS A 51 -15.74 7.91 21.90
C LYS A 51 -16.20 9.36 21.91
N ASP A 52 -16.03 10.08 20.81
CA ASP A 52 -16.39 11.49 20.68
C ASP A 52 -17.91 11.67 20.80
N ALA A 53 -18.70 10.84 20.11
CA ALA A 53 -20.15 10.84 20.21
C ALA A 53 -20.66 10.57 21.64
N VAL A 54 -20.08 9.58 22.32
CA VAL A 54 -20.43 9.27 23.72
C VAL A 54 -20.04 10.42 24.64
N LYS A 55 -18.86 11.01 24.45
CA LYS A 55 -18.40 12.13 25.26
C LYS A 55 -19.28 13.37 25.05
N GLY A 56 -19.65 13.67 23.80
CA GLY A 56 -20.59 14.74 23.47
C GLY A 56 -21.97 14.55 24.10
N ALA A 57 -22.50 13.31 24.10
CA ALA A 57 -23.77 13.00 24.76
C ALA A 57 -23.70 13.16 26.29
N VAL A 58 -22.61 12.71 26.92
CA VAL A 58 -22.40 12.84 28.37
C VAL A 58 -22.19 14.31 28.77
N GLU A 59 -21.42 15.08 28.00
CA GLU A 59 -21.24 16.52 28.24
C GLU A 59 -22.56 17.29 28.04
N GLY A 60 -23.37 16.91 27.04
CA GLY A 60 -24.70 17.46 26.82
C GLY A 60 -25.71 17.16 27.94
N LEU A 61 -25.55 16.03 28.64
CA LEU A 61 -26.37 15.67 29.82
C LEU A 61 -25.88 16.33 31.12
N LYS A 62 -24.62 16.77 31.17
CA LYS A 62 -24.02 17.39 32.35
C LYS A 62 -24.24 18.91 32.42
N LYS A 63 -24.70 19.51 31.32
CA LYS A 63 -25.06 20.93 31.21
C LYS A 63 -26.55 21.12 31.43
#